data_AF-A0A1C5CT65-F1
#
_entry.id   AF-A0A1C5CT65-F1
#
_cell.length_a   1.000
_cell.length_b   1.000
_cell.length_c   1.000
_cell.angle_alpha   90.00
_cell.angle_beta   90.00
_cell.angle_gamma   90.00
#
_symmetry.space_group_name_H-M   'P 1'
#
loop_
_entity.id
_entity.type
_entity.pdbx_description
1 polymer ?
#
loop_
_entity_poly.entity_id
_entity_poly.type
_entity_poly.pdbx_seq_one_letter_code
_entity_poly.pdbx_strand_id
1 'polypeptide(L)' 'MNIWIAIGVTAVGCYLVKLLGLLVPVGVLERPLVQRLAALLPVGLLAALTAQQTFSANGALVLDARGAGLAASALALVLR' A
#
# COMPACT_ATOMS: atom_id res chain seq x y z
N MET A 1 -5.74 28.54 7.09
CA MET A 1 -4.58 28.66 6.18
C MET A 1 -3.82 27.34 6.02
N ASN A 2 -3.46 26.64 7.11
CA ASN A 2 -2.71 25.37 7.05
C ASN A 2 -3.34 24.26 6.18
N ILE A 3 -4.67 24.12 6.18
CA ILE A 3 -5.37 23.12 5.36
C ILE A 3 -5.15 23.38 3.86
N TRP A 4 -5.22 24.65 3.43
CA TRP A 4 -4.97 25.02 2.03
C TRP A 4 -3.52 24.75 1.61
N ILE A 5 -2.56 24.95 2.52
CA ILE A 5 -1.16 24.60 2.28
C ILE A 5 -1.01 23.07 2.17
N ALA A 6 -1.62 22.30 3.07
CA ALA A 6 -1.58 20.83 3.01
C ALA A 6 -2.18 20.29 1.71
N ILE A 7 -3.29 20.86 1.24
CA ILE A 7 -3.91 20.52 -0.05
C ILE A 7 -2.98 20.91 -1.21
N GLY A 8 -2.37 22.10 -1.18
CA GLY A 8 -1.42 22.53 -2.21
C GLY A 8 -0.21 21.58 -2.30
N VAL A 9 0.35 21.20 -1.15
CA VAL A 9 1.49 20.29 -1.07
C VAL A 9 1.14 18.89 -1.58
N THR A 10 -0.02 18.33 -1.21
CA THR A 10 -0.44 17.01 -1.72
C THR A 10 -0.76 17.03 -3.20
N ALA A 11 -1.37 18.11 -3.72
CA ALA A 11 -1.63 18.27 -5.14
C ALA A 11 -0.31 18.32 -5.95
N VAL A 12 0.65 19.13 -5.52
CA VAL A 12 1.97 19.24 -6.15
C VAL A 12 2.74 17.92 -6.02
N GLY A 13 2.69 17.27 -4.87
CA GLY A 13 3.31 15.96 -4.64
C GLY A 13 2.75 14.88 -5.58
N CYS A 14 1.43 14.78 -5.71
CA CYS A 14 0.79 13.85 -6.65
C CYS A 14 1.19 14.14 -8.10
N TYR A 15 1.30 15.42 -8.48
CA TYR A 15 1.75 15.81 -9.81
C TYR A 15 3.20 15.41 -10.08
N LEU A 16 4.10 15.64 -9.12
CA LEU A 16 5.51 15.24 -9.20
C LEU A 16 5.67 13.72 -9.33
N VAL A 17 4.91 12.94 -8.57
CA VAL A 17 4.95 11.46 -8.66
C VAL A 17 4.50 10.99 -10.05
N LYS A 18 3.44 11.60 -10.61
CA LYS A 18 3.01 11.31 -11.98
C LYS A 18 4.08 11.67 -13.01
N LEU A 19 4.74 12.82 -12.83
CA LEU A 19 5.81 13.27 -13.70
C LEU A 19 7.01 12.33 -13.62
N LEU A 20 7.42 11.92 -12.42
CA LEU A 20 8.46 10.91 -12.22
C LEU A 20 8.12 9.59 -12.92
N GLY A 21 6.86 9.14 -12.87
CA GLY A 21 6.40 7.97 -13.60
C GLY A 21 6.49 8.10 -15.13
N LEU A 22 6.28 9.31 -15.68
CA LEU A 22 6.47 9.62 -17.10
C LEU A 22 7.94 9.70 -17.50
N LEU A 23 8.80 10.14 -16.59
CA LEU A 23 10.26 10.22 -16.79
C LEU A 23 10.96 8.88 -16.52
N VAL A 24 10.26 7.84 -16.05
CA VAL A 24 10.85 6.50 -15.88
C VAL A 24 11.35 6.01 -17.23
N PRO A 25 12.68 5.78 -17.38
CA PRO A 25 13.25 5.31 -18.64
C PRO A 25 12.71 3.91 -18.97
N VAL A 26 12.38 3.69 -20.24
CA VAL A 26 11.91 2.39 -20.77
C VAL A 26 12.87 1.23 -20.43
N GLY A 27 14.18 1.47 -20.36
CA GLY A 27 15.17 0.47 -19.96
C GLY A 27 15.12 0.01 -18.49
N VAL A 28 14.41 0.73 -17.61
CA VAL A 28 14.12 0.28 -16.23
C VAL A 28 12.89 -0.64 -16.22
N LEU A 29 11.95 -0.42 -17.14
CA LEU A 29 10.71 -1.20 -17.26
C LEU A 29 10.94 -2.57 -17.90
N GLU A 30 11.98 -2.71 -18.73
CA GLU A 30 12.41 -3.98 -19.34
C GLU A 30 13.01 -4.97 -18.34
N ARG A 31 13.26 -4.56 -17.08
CA ARG A 31 13.75 -5.47 -16.05
C ARG A 31 12.61 -6.37 -15.56
N PRO A 32 12.75 -7.71 -15.64
CA PRO A 32 11.67 -8.64 -15.28
C PRO A 32 11.24 -8.53 -13.80
N LEU A 33 12.12 -8.03 -12.92
CA LEU A 33 11.79 -7.75 -11.52
C LEU A 33 10.83 -6.58 -11.37
N VAL A 34 11.01 -5.50 -12.11
CA VAL A 34 10.15 -4.29 -12.03
C VAL A 34 8.75 -4.62 -12.55
N GLN A 35 8.65 -5.38 -13.64
CA GLN A 35 7.37 -5.81 -14.20
C GLN A 35 6.59 -6.75 -13.26
N ARG A 36 7.28 -7.72 -12.63
CA ARG A 36 6.66 -8.60 -11.63
C ARG A 36 6.17 -7.84 -10.41
N LEU A 37 6.97 -6.89 -9.91
CA LEU A 37 6.57 -6.04 -8.78
C LEU A 37 5.39 -5.15 -9.14
N ALA A 38 5.37 -4.55 -10.34
CA ALA A 38 4.26 -3.74 -10.82
C ALA A 38 2.94 -4.55 -10.92
N ALA A 39 3.02 -5.82 -11.32
CA ALA A 39 1.85 -6.70 -11.37
C ALA A 39 1.36 -7.15 -9.97
N LEU A 40 2.27 -7.29 -9.00
CA LEU A 40 1.94 -7.70 -7.63
C LEU A 40 1.50 -6.52 -6.74
N LEU A 41 1.89 -5.30 -7.10
CA LEU A 41 1.58 -4.06 -6.38
C LEU A 41 0.09 -3.90 -6.03
N PRO A 42 -0.86 -4.04 -6.97
CA PRO A 42 -2.29 -3.90 -6.67
C PRO A 42 -2.76 -4.88 -5.59
N VAL A 43 -2.36 -6.16 -5.70
CA VAL A 43 -2.74 -7.21 -4.75
C VAL A 43 -2.09 -6.96 -3.39
N GLY A 44 -0.81 -6.57 -3.37
CA GLY A 44 -0.09 -6.24 -2.14
C GLY A 44 -0.69 -5.02 -1.43
N LEU A 45 -1.07 -3.98 -2.17
CA LEU A 45 -1.73 -2.80 -1.63
C LEU A 45 -3.14 -3.12 -1.10
N LEU A 46 -3.92 -3.96 -1.80
CA LEU A 46 -5.20 -4.42 -1.30
C LEU A 46 -5.05 -5.26 -0.03
N ALA A 47 -4.06 -6.15 0.04
CA ALA A 47 -3.77 -6.94 1.24
C ALA A 47 -3.31 -6.06 2.42
N ALA A 48 -2.48 -5.04 2.16
CA ALA A 48 -2.10 -4.07 3.18
C ALA A 48 -3.30 -3.23 3.64
N LEU A 49 -4.19 -2.85 2.72
CA LEU A 49 -5.40 -2.10 3.03
C LEU A 49 -6.38 -2.95 3.83
N THR A 50 -6.61 -4.22 3.49
CA THR A 50 -7.45 -5.10 4.31
C THR A 50 -6.85 -5.34 5.69
N ALA A 51 -5.53 -5.47 5.81
CA ALA A 51 -4.86 -5.52 7.11
C ALA A 51 -5.12 -4.22 7.89
N GLN A 52 -4.87 -3.04 7.29
CA GLN A 52 -5.06 -1.77 7.96
C GLN A 52 -6.52 -1.53 8.35
N GLN A 53 -7.50 -1.87 7.50
CA GLN A 53 -8.93 -1.76 7.82
C GLN A 53 -9.37 -2.76 8.90
N THR A 54 -8.68 -3.91 9.00
CA THR A 54 -8.90 -4.88 10.09
C THR A 54 -8.31 -4.40 11.41
N PHE A 55 -7.18 -3.70 11.38
CA PHE A 55 -6.51 -3.16 12.57
C PHE A 55 -6.98 -1.75 12.97
N SER A 56 -7.61 -0.99 12.09
CA SER A 56 -8.03 0.40 12.29
C SER A 56 -9.55 0.55 12.20
N ALA A 57 -10.26 0.23 13.28
CA ALA A 57 -11.66 0.62 13.45
C ALA A 57 -11.75 1.90 14.31
N ASN A 58 -12.07 3.05 13.68
CA ASN A 58 -12.55 4.28 14.34
C ASN A 58 -11.77 4.76 15.59
N GLY A 59 -10.43 4.71 15.56
CA GLY A 59 -9.61 5.31 16.62
C GLY A 59 -9.66 4.61 17.99
N ALA A 60 -10.29 3.44 18.08
CA ALA A 60 -10.24 2.58 19.25
C ALA A 60 -9.56 1.26 18.88
N LEU A 61 -8.52 0.91 19.62
CA LEU A 61 -7.75 -0.33 19.44
C LEU A 61 -8.57 -1.53 19.95
N VAL A 62 -9.71 -1.83 19.32
CA VAL A 62 -10.46 -3.05 19.60
C VAL A 62 -9.81 -4.14 18.76
N LEU A 63 -9.07 -5.04 19.43
CA LEU A 63 -8.64 -6.32 18.87
C LEU A 63 -9.91 -7.14 18.53
N ASP A 64 -10.53 -6.84 17.40
CA ASP A 64 -11.64 -7.66 16.92
C ASP A 64 -11.06 -9.00 16.43
N ALA A 65 -11.80 -10.09 16.64
CA ALA A 65 -11.36 -11.48 16.50
C ALA A 65 -10.74 -11.87 15.13
N ARG A 66 -10.80 -10.97 14.15
CA ARG A 66 -10.22 -11.07 12.80
C ARG A 66 -8.69 -10.96 12.77
N GLY A 67 -8.07 -10.19 13.68
CA GLY A 67 -6.59 -10.12 13.79
C GLY A 67 -5.98 -11.43 14.28
N ALA A 68 -6.65 -12.11 15.22
CA ALA A 68 -6.27 -13.45 15.66
C ALA A 68 -6.46 -14.49 14.55
N GLY A 69 -7.49 -14.35 13.71
CA GLY A 69 -7.71 -15.19 12.52
C GLY A 69 -6.60 -15.06 11.47
N LEU A 70 -6.11 -13.84 11.22
CA LEU A 70 -4.96 -13.59 10.33
C LEU A 70 -3.65 -14.15 10.90
N ALA A 71 -3.43 -14.02 12.21
CA ALA A 71 -2.26 -14.61 12.86
C ALA A 71 -2.28 -16.15 12.83
N ALA A 72 -3.45 -16.76 13.05
CA ALA A 72 -3.62 -18.21 12.99
C ALA A 72 -3.39 -18.77 11.57
N SER A 73 -3.85 -18.06 10.54
CA SER A 73 -3.64 -18.46 9.14
C SER A 73 -2.19 -18.24 8.68
N ALA A 74 -1.53 -17.17 9.13
CA ALA A 74 -0.10 -16.97 8.91
C ALA A 74 0.75 -18.07 9.58
N LEU A 75 0.42 -18.45 10.83
CA LEU A 75 1.09 -19.56 11.52
C LEU A 75 0.88 -20.89 10.79
N ALA A 76 -0.34 -21.19 10.34
CA ALA A 76 -0.63 -22.40 9.56
C ALA A 76 0.12 -22.45 8.21
N LEU A 77 0.41 -21.29 7.62
CA LEU A 77 1.19 -21.20 6.38
C LEU A 77 2.70 -21.40 6.62
N VAL A 78 3.22 -20.96 7.77
CA VAL A 78 4.64 -21.11 8.16
C VAL A 78 4.96 -22.52 8.66
N LEU A 79 3.99 -23.21 9.25
CA LEU A 79 4.11 -24.61 9.68
C LEU A 79 3.88 -25.64 8.56
N ARG A 80 3.60 -25.18 7.34
CA ARG A 80 3.52 -26.03 6.14
C ARG A 80 4.81 -25.98 5.35
#